data_AF-A0A9X1VQJ6-F1
#
_entry.id   AF-A0A9X1VQJ6-F1
#
_cell.length_a   1.000
_cell.length_b   1.000
_cell.length_c   1.000
_cell.angle_alpha   90.00
_cell.angle_beta   90.00
_cell.angle_gamma   90.00
#
_symmetry.space_group_name_H-M   'P 1'
#
loop_
_entity.id
_entity.type
_entity.pdbx_description
1 polymer ?
#
loop_
_entity_poly.entity_id
_entity_poly.type
_entity_poly.pdbx_seq_one_letter_code
_entity_poly.pdbx_strand_id
1 'polypeptide(L)'
;MELNNKLKEFIENQQWIFAKTYAKTWPHEYIVQERVDNDLYLELANHIDNFGYESYFYKTKQIYFEHNGFTYWHMENIINRCVIADTYHEREKNGRLPENFKE
;
A
#
# COMPACT_ATOMS: atom_id res chain seq x y z
N MET A 1 -6.71 13.09 -6.95
CA MET A 1 -7.93 13.26 -6.12
C MET A 1 -7.49 13.07 -4.69
N GLU A 2 -7.97 13.86 -3.75
CA GLU A 2 -7.63 13.69 -2.32
C GLU A 2 -8.62 12.75 -1.64
N LEU A 3 -8.19 12.07 -0.58
CA LEU A 3 -9.10 11.33 0.29
C LEU A 3 -10.09 12.30 0.95
N ASN A 4 -11.34 11.86 1.06
CA ASN A 4 -12.31 12.56 1.88
C ASN A 4 -12.01 12.35 3.38
N ASN A 5 -12.63 13.13 4.25
CA ASN A 5 -12.34 13.08 5.69
C ASN A 5 -12.70 11.73 6.33
N LYS A 6 -13.76 11.06 5.86
CA LYS A 6 -14.14 9.73 6.38
C LYS A 6 -13.06 8.70 6.09
N LEU A 7 -12.51 8.69 4.88
CA LEU A 7 -11.42 7.79 4.50
C LEU A 7 -10.12 8.12 5.24
N LYS A 8 -9.82 9.40 5.47
CA LYS A 8 -8.67 9.83 6.29
C LYS A 8 -8.79 9.32 7.72
N GLU A 9 -9.94 9.55 8.37
CA GLU A 9 -10.21 9.03 9.71
C GLU A 9 -10.18 7.50 9.75
N PHE A 10 -10.70 6.84 8.71
CA PHE A 10 -10.65 5.39 8.59
C PHE A 10 -9.20 4.89 8.62
N ILE A 11 -8.33 5.35 7.71
CA ILE A 11 -6.94 4.85 7.62
C ILE A 11 -6.11 5.16 8.86
N GLU A 12 -6.38 6.28 9.54
CA GLU A 12 -5.67 6.69 10.77
C GLU A 12 -6.05 5.81 11.97
N ASN A 13 -7.30 5.34 12.03
CA ASN A 13 -7.82 4.56 13.15
C ASN A 13 -7.72 3.03 12.96
N GLN A 14 -7.25 2.55 11.81
CA GLN A 14 -7.11 1.11 11.60
C GLN A 14 -5.91 0.52 12.35
N GLN A 15 -6.07 -0.72 12.83
CA GLN A 15 -4.96 -1.53 13.30
C GLN A 15 -4.27 -2.21 12.11
N TRP A 16 -3.23 -1.56 11.61
CA TRP A 16 -2.41 -2.09 10.52
C TRP A 16 -1.58 -3.30 10.98
N ILE A 17 -1.59 -4.36 10.20
CA ILE A 17 -0.86 -5.59 10.48
C ILE A 17 0.49 -5.52 9.76
N PHE A 18 1.59 -5.53 10.50
CA PHE A 18 2.92 -5.55 9.90
C PHE A 18 3.24 -6.93 9.29
N ALA A 19 3.63 -6.93 8.01
CA ALA A 19 3.95 -8.15 7.25
C ALA A 19 5.35 -8.68 7.60
N LYS A 20 5.47 -9.40 8.71
CA LYS A 20 6.76 -9.90 9.27
C LYS A 20 7.61 -10.68 8.27
N THR A 21 6.98 -11.44 7.37
CA THR A 21 7.66 -12.22 6.33
C THR A 21 8.54 -11.36 5.42
N TYR A 22 8.12 -10.11 5.17
CA TYR A 22 8.81 -9.18 4.28
C TYR A 22 9.60 -8.10 5.02
N ALA A 23 9.73 -8.18 6.35
CA ALA A 23 10.36 -7.14 7.16
C ALA A 23 11.79 -6.78 6.72
N LYS A 24 12.56 -7.74 6.20
CA LYS A 24 13.93 -7.54 5.72
C LYS A 24 14.04 -7.12 4.26
N THR A 25 12.97 -7.29 3.48
CA THR A 25 12.97 -7.07 2.03
C THR A 25 12.04 -5.95 1.65
N TRP A 26 10.74 -6.10 1.86
CA TRP A 26 9.72 -5.15 1.47
C TRP A 26 8.81 -4.85 2.67
N PRO A 27 9.27 -4.05 3.65
CA PRO A 27 8.49 -3.76 4.84
C PRO A 27 7.21 -3.01 4.46
N HIS A 28 6.08 -3.57 4.82
CA HIS A 28 4.76 -2.99 4.60
C HIS A 28 3.80 -3.47 5.68
N GLU A 29 2.66 -2.80 5.75
CA GLU A 29 1.55 -3.16 6.61
C GLU A 29 0.30 -3.35 5.76
N TYR A 30 -0.70 -4.04 6.31
CA TYR A 30 -1.97 -4.24 5.61
C TYR A 30 -3.15 -4.27 6.57
N ILE A 31 -4.33 -3.99 6.01
CA ILE A 31 -5.63 -4.28 6.62
C ILE A 31 -6.33 -5.36 5.81
N VAL A 32 -7.17 -6.16 6.48
CA VAL A 32 -7.96 -7.23 5.86
C VAL A 32 -9.42 -6.81 5.88
N GLN A 33 -10.10 -6.90 4.74
CA GLN A 33 -11.49 -6.49 4.56
C GLN A 33 -12.43 -6.98 5.68
N GLU A 34 -12.32 -8.25 6.06
CA GLU A 34 -13.17 -8.88 7.09
C GLU A 34 -12.94 -8.37 8.52
N ARG A 35 -11.88 -7.59 8.75
CA ARG A 35 -11.47 -7.12 10.08
C ARG A 35 -11.71 -5.64 10.32
N VAL A 36 -12.28 -4.96 9.33
CA VAL A 36 -12.52 -3.52 9.34
C VAL A 36 -13.95 -3.24 8.90
N ASP A 37 -14.36 -1.98 8.94
CA ASP A 37 -15.62 -1.56 8.32
C ASP A 37 -15.56 -1.83 6.80
N ASN A 38 -16.44 -2.73 6.34
CA ASN A 38 -16.41 -3.21 4.96
C ASN A 38 -16.76 -2.11 3.94
N ASP A 39 -17.66 -1.18 4.29
CA ASP A 39 -18.10 -0.14 3.37
C ASP A 39 -16.97 0.89 3.19
N LEU A 40 -16.29 1.27 4.27
CA LEU A 40 -15.12 2.15 4.21
C LEU A 40 -13.93 1.47 3.53
N TYR A 41 -13.75 0.16 3.72
CA TYR A 41 -12.74 -0.61 2.99
C TYR A 41 -12.99 -0.56 1.48
N LEU A 42 -14.21 -0.86 1.03
CA LEU A 42 -14.57 -0.85 -0.39
C LEU A 42 -14.49 0.56 -0.99
N GLU A 43 -14.87 1.58 -0.22
CA GLU A 43 -14.72 2.97 -0.65
C GLU A 43 -13.24 3.34 -0.83
N LEU A 44 -12.35 2.93 0.08
CA LEU A 44 -10.91 3.15 -0.05
C LEU A 44 -10.31 2.37 -1.24
N ALA A 45 -10.65 1.09 -1.39
CA ALA A 45 -10.19 0.26 -2.51
C ALA A 45 -10.58 0.90 -3.85
N ASN A 46 -11.85 1.28 -4.00
CA ASN A 46 -12.33 1.99 -5.19
C ASN A 46 -11.62 3.32 -5.40
N HIS A 47 -11.28 4.06 -4.34
CA HIS A 47 -10.53 5.30 -4.47
C HIS A 47 -9.12 5.04 -5.03
N ILE A 48 -8.42 4.04 -4.50
CA ILE A 48 -7.08 3.63 -4.98
C ILE A 48 -7.17 3.24 -6.45
N ASP A 49 -8.12 2.38 -6.82
CA ASP A 49 -8.21 1.84 -8.18
C ASP A 49 -8.58 2.91 -9.23
N ASN A 50 -9.35 3.93 -8.86
CA ASN A 50 -9.79 4.99 -9.79
C ASN A 50 -8.89 6.22 -9.83
N PHE A 51 -8.18 6.52 -8.73
CA PHE A 51 -7.40 7.77 -8.60
C PHE A 51 -5.92 7.56 -8.31
N GLY A 52 -5.50 6.31 -8.12
CA GLY A 52 -4.09 5.94 -8.08
C GLY A 52 -3.41 6.09 -9.44
N TYR A 53 -2.10 5.92 -9.43
CA TYR A 53 -1.26 5.85 -10.62
C TYR A 53 -0.73 4.44 -10.81
N GLU A 54 -0.58 4.07 -12.07
CA GLU A 54 0.03 2.81 -12.45
C GLU A 54 1.55 2.85 -12.24
N SER A 55 2.09 1.82 -11.61
CA SER A 55 3.53 1.57 -11.59
C SER A 55 3.81 0.07 -11.46
N TYR A 56 5.08 -0.29 -11.32
CA TYR A 56 5.51 -1.68 -11.29
C TYR A 56 6.16 -2.02 -9.97
N PHE A 57 5.76 -3.16 -9.42
CA PHE A 57 6.56 -3.91 -8.46
C PHE A 57 7.28 -5.02 -9.24
N TYR A 58 8.58 -4.85 -9.47
CA TYR A 58 9.32 -5.67 -10.43
C TYR A 58 8.65 -5.67 -11.82
N LYS A 59 8.13 -6.83 -12.28
CA LYS A 59 7.43 -6.99 -13.56
C LYS A 59 5.91 -6.96 -13.40
N THR A 60 5.41 -6.88 -12.16
CA THR A 60 3.98 -6.88 -11.85
C THR A 60 3.46 -5.46 -11.80
N LYS A 61 2.49 -5.17 -12.65
CA LYS A 61 1.76 -3.90 -12.66
C LYS A 61 0.89 -3.80 -11.41
N GLN A 62 0.90 -2.62 -10.78
CA GLN A 62 0.11 -2.28 -9.61
C GLN A 62 -0.46 -0.87 -9.74
N ILE A 63 -1.56 -0.61 -9.02
CA ILE A 63 -2.11 0.74 -8.86
C ILE A 63 -1.74 1.22 -7.46
N TYR A 64 -1.04 2.36 -7.41
CA TYR A 64 -0.58 2.97 -6.18
C TYR A 64 -1.28 4.30 -5.94
N PHE A 65 -1.60 4.58 -4.69
CA PHE A 65 -2.14 5.86 -4.26
C PHE A 65 -1.28 6.41 -3.13
N GLU A 66 -0.81 7.64 -3.26
CA GLU A 66 0.02 8.29 -2.23
C GLU A 66 -0.82 9.20 -1.35
N HIS A 67 -0.66 9.04 -0.04
CA HIS A 67 -1.29 9.91 0.94
C HIS A 67 -0.47 9.96 2.23
N ASN A 68 -0.22 11.17 2.74
CA ASN A 68 0.42 11.43 4.04
C ASN A 68 1.72 10.63 4.28
N GLY A 69 2.60 10.58 3.28
CA GLY A 69 3.91 9.88 3.39
C GLY A 69 3.85 8.36 3.20
N PHE A 70 2.66 7.81 2.96
CA PHE A 70 2.46 6.40 2.63
C PHE A 70 2.04 6.21 1.18
N THR A 71 2.41 5.07 0.63
CA THR A 71 1.91 4.54 -0.64
C THR A 71 1.00 3.35 -0.34
N TYR A 72 -0.23 3.39 -0.85
CA TYR A 72 -1.28 2.39 -0.67
C TYR A 72 -1.50 1.60 -1.96
N TRP A 73 -1.81 0.31 -1.85
CA TRP A 73 -2.26 -0.50 -2.98
C TRP A 73 -3.24 -1.58 -2.53
N HIS A 74 -4.23 -1.84 -3.37
CA HIS A 74 -5.28 -2.82 -3.13
C HIS A 74 -4.94 -4.14 -3.83
N MET A 75 -5.08 -5.27 -3.12
CA MET A 75 -4.94 -6.61 -3.68
C MET A 75 -5.94 -7.55 -3.04
N GLU A 76 -6.82 -8.15 -3.83
CA GLU A 76 -7.82 -9.12 -3.36
C GLU A 76 -8.64 -8.60 -2.17
N ASN A 77 -8.46 -9.17 -0.97
CA ASN A 77 -9.17 -8.79 0.25
C ASN A 77 -8.28 -8.01 1.24
N ILE A 78 -7.15 -7.47 0.77
CA ILE A 78 -6.25 -6.62 1.57
C ILE A 78 -5.96 -5.27 0.90
N ILE A 79 -5.82 -4.26 1.74
CA ILE A 79 -5.18 -2.99 1.36
C ILE A 79 -3.87 -2.91 2.09
N ASN A 80 -2.79 -2.76 1.33
CA ASN A 80 -1.44 -2.63 1.83
C ASN A 80 -1.04 -1.15 1.89
N ARG A 81 -0.06 -0.85 2.74
CA ARG A 81 0.68 0.41 2.72
C ARG A 81 2.15 0.22 3.06
N CYS A 82 3.01 1.05 2.50
CA CYS A 82 4.39 1.24 2.96
C CYS A 82 4.74 2.72 2.96
N VAL A 83 5.83 3.11 3.63
CA VAL A 83 6.35 4.47 3.50
C VAL A 83 6.86 4.67 2.06
N ILE A 84 6.72 5.87 1.51
CA ILE A 84 7.11 6.16 0.11
C ILE A 84 8.56 5.75 -0.18
N ALA A 85 9.46 5.97 0.79
CA ALA A 85 10.87 5.59 0.69
C ALA A 85 11.09 4.07 0.57
N ASP A 86 10.10 3.23 0.87
CA ASP A 86 10.18 1.78 0.75
C ASP A 86 9.45 1.21 -0.48
N THR A 87 8.92 2.09 -1.34
CA THR A 87 8.45 1.67 -2.67
C THR A 87 9.60 1.10 -3.51
N TYR A 88 9.25 0.24 -4.46
CA TYR A 88 10.22 -0.37 -5.38
C TYR A 88 11.07 0.69 -6.09
N HIS A 89 10.41 1.69 -6.69
CA HIS A 89 11.08 2.72 -7.50
C HIS A 89 12.03 3.57 -6.66
N GLU A 90 11.63 3.99 -5.46
CA GLU A 90 12.51 4.76 -4.58
C GLU A 90 13.67 3.91 -4.07
N ARG A 91 13.48 2.63 -3.80
CA ARG A 91 14.60 1.75 -3.43
C ARG A 91 15.56 1.52 -4.59
N GLU A 92 15.06 1.31 -5.80
CA GLU A 92 15.86 1.17 -7.02
C GLU A 92 16.69 2.42 -7.28
N LYS A 93 16.05 3.59 -7.31
CA LYS A 93 16.70 4.90 -7.50
C LYS A 93 17.80 5.18 -6.49
N ASN A 94 17.65 4.69 -5.26
CA ASN A 94 18.60 4.90 -4.17
C ASN A 94 19.56 3.71 -3.95
N GLY A 95 19.57 2.70 -4.81
CA GLY A 95 20.46 1.53 -4.67
C GLY A 95 20.21 0.68 -3.42
N ARG A 96 18.96 0.65 -2.93
CA ARG A 96 18.51 -0.06 -1.72
C ARG A 96 17.64 -1.29 -2.02
N LEU A 97 17.77 -1.88 -3.21
CA LEU A 97 17.09 -3.15 -3.51
C LEU A 97 17.68 -4.28 -2.63
N PRO A 98 16.86 -5.20 -2.07
CA PRO A 98 17.36 -6.29 -1.24
C PRO A 98 18.26 -7.28 -1.99
N GLU A 99 19.30 -7.81 -1.34
CA GLU A 99 20.30 -8.71 -1.94
C GLU A 99 19.75 -10.10 -2.34
N ASN A 100 18.75 -10.63 -1.63
CA ASN A 100 18.12 -11.94 -1.92
C ASN A 100 17.09 -11.86 -3.06
N PHE A 101 17.47 -11.13 -4.10
CA PHE A 101 16.77 -10.92 -5.35
C PHE A 101 16.67 -12.24 -6.10
N LYS A 102 15.47 -12.80 -6.21
CA LYS A 102 15.16 -13.77 -7.26
C LYS A 102 13.89 -13.30 -7.96
N GLU A 103 14.08 -12.91 -9.22
CA GLU A 103 13.02 -12.83 -10.22
C GLU A 103 12.26 -14.15 -10.36
#